data_AF-A0A6L4Z9K1-F1
#
_entry.id   AF-A0A6L4Z9K1-F1
#
_cell.length_a   1.000
_cell.length_b   1.000
_cell.length_c   1.000
_cell.angle_alpha   90.00
_cell.angle_beta   90.00
_cell.angle_gamma   90.00
#
_symmetry.space_group_name_H-M   'P 1'
#
loop_
_entity.id
_entity.type
_entity.pdbx_description
1 polymer ?
#
loop_
_entity_poly.entity_id
_entity_poly.type
_entity_poly.pdbx_seq_one_letter_code
_entity_poly.pdbx_strand_id
1 'polypeptide(L)'
;MSNLANTNLFKHAPKELVTDAFITWLFYFLDCDEYYMQKKIVFDELLLKPEDIGKEVNKIKIIKQQTSNFGRTDIILEFNLNGKEEKILFENKTWTTTNERQLNDYKKANPEFYKYIYLKLAYVDYEELKLTKRCGYEVIDVFKLSQTFSKIKNINLILMQYLEYIDFTFKDHISQFPLKLLNENNTALLWDGQAQHFLVDEIYKQIDGKVSGLCLRYGSSFGRPWTQLDIYETDNIYGKTEEKIFWRVDIRGGEFYLRLNQYAYIDISHKELKLKRLEKLREIANNISNKLLLVGGRLSNKGLMESEIIIFFLNQNRIKSLLDLIPTFTLEFIVEYEKILIPIESPK
;
A
#
# COMPACT_ATOMS: atom_id res chain seq x y z
N MET A 1 32.19 1.38 -4.61
CA MET A 1 30.98 0.85 -3.95
C MET A 1 31.41 -0.41 -3.22
N SER A 2 31.46 -0.37 -1.89
CA SER A 2 31.89 -1.51 -1.07
C SER A 2 30.95 -2.69 -1.28
N ASN A 3 31.42 -3.89 -0.93
CA ASN A 3 30.77 -5.19 -1.11
C ASN A 3 29.54 -5.35 -0.17
N LEU A 4 28.61 -4.39 -0.24
CA LEU A 4 27.38 -4.19 0.53
C LEU A 4 26.44 -5.40 0.53
N ALA A 5 26.62 -6.31 -0.42
CA ALA A 5 25.84 -7.54 -0.51
C ALA A 5 26.26 -8.59 0.53
N ASN A 6 27.52 -8.54 1.02
CA ASN A 6 28.10 -9.63 1.82
C ASN A 6 28.42 -9.26 3.28
N THR A 7 28.33 -7.99 3.68
CA THR A 7 28.78 -7.55 5.03
C THR A 7 27.77 -6.72 5.82
N ASN A 8 26.62 -6.35 5.25
CA ASN A 8 25.60 -5.56 5.98
C ASN A 8 24.72 -6.50 6.82
N LEU A 9 24.75 -6.33 8.14
CA LEU A 9 24.05 -7.19 9.10
C LEU A 9 22.54 -7.32 8.79
N PHE A 10 21.89 -6.23 8.41
CA PHE A 10 20.44 -6.17 8.25
C PHE A 10 19.93 -6.85 6.98
N LYS A 11 20.79 -7.04 5.97
CA LYS A 11 20.45 -7.84 4.78
C LYS A 11 20.34 -9.33 5.08
N HIS A 12 21.06 -9.82 6.09
CA HIS A 12 21.10 -11.23 6.47
C HIS A 12 20.18 -11.56 7.64
N ALA A 13 19.63 -10.54 8.31
CA ALA A 13 18.72 -10.71 9.43
C ALA A 13 17.27 -11.00 8.95
N PRO A 14 16.47 -11.75 9.73
CA PRO A 14 15.07 -12.02 9.40
C PRO A 14 14.25 -10.72 9.24
N LYS A 15 13.67 -10.52 8.06
CA LYS A 15 13.01 -9.27 7.62
C LYS A 15 11.92 -8.75 8.58
N GLU A 16 11.27 -9.65 9.31
CA GLU A 16 10.17 -9.32 10.22
C GLU A 16 10.64 -8.76 11.57
N LEU A 17 11.89 -9.03 11.98
CA LEU A 17 12.39 -8.66 13.32
C LEU A 17 13.39 -7.50 13.30
N VAL A 18 13.91 -7.16 12.12
CA VAL A 18 14.97 -6.15 11.96
C VAL A 18 14.55 -4.78 12.47
N THR A 19 13.40 -4.28 12.03
CA THR A 19 12.95 -2.92 12.35
C THR A 19 12.68 -2.77 13.84
N ASP A 20 11.94 -3.69 14.45
CA ASP A 20 11.63 -3.64 15.88
C ASP A 20 12.89 -3.71 16.74
N ALA A 21 13.80 -4.64 16.41
CA ALA A 21 15.06 -4.79 17.13
C ALA A 21 15.93 -3.55 16.99
N PHE A 22 16.02 -2.99 15.78
CA PHE A 22 16.81 -1.78 15.53
C PHE A 22 16.26 -0.57 16.28
N ILE A 23 14.95 -0.30 16.19
CA ILE A 23 14.31 0.82 16.88
C ILE A 23 14.45 0.68 18.40
N THR A 24 14.32 -0.56 18.91
CA THR A 24 14.60 -0.85 20.33
C THR A 24 16.04 -0.48 20.70
N TRP A 25 17.01 -0.99 19.94
CA TRP A 25 18.42 -0.71 20.17
C TRP A 25 18.73 0.79 20.09
N LEU A 26 18.19 1.49 19.10
CA LEU A 26 18.44 2.91 18.87
C LEU A 26 18.04 3.75 20.08
N PHE A 27 16.85 3.53 20.64
CA PHE A 27 16.39 4.32 21.78
C PHE A 27 17.16 4.00 23.06
N TYR A 28 17.57 2.74 23.29
CA TYR A 28 18.49 2.43 24.39
C TYR A 28 19.86 3.09 24.18
N PHE A 29 20.37 3.09 22.94
CA PHE A 29 21.65 3.70 22.61
C PHE A 29 21.63 5.22 22.80
N LEU A 30 20.52 5.88 22.47
CA LEU A 30 20.34 7.33 22.61
C LEU A 30 20.02 7.78 24.04
N ASP A 31 19.72 6.87 24.98
CA ASP A 31 19.41 7.20 26.38
C ASP A 31 20.67 7.40 27.24
N CYS A 32 21.57 8.26 26.77
CA CYS A 32 22.68 8.77 27.56
C CYS A 32 23.02 10.21 27.18
N ASP A 33 23.73 10.91 28.07
CA ASP A 33 24.04 12.33 27.89
C ASP A 33 25.01 12.59 26.73
N GLU A 34 25.88 11.61 26.41
CA GLU A 34 26.82 11.69 25.28
C GLU A 34 26.11 11.90 23.94
N TYR A 35 24.92 11.31 23.77
CA TYR A 35 24.13 11.40 22.54
C TYR A 35 22.95 12.38 22.65
N TYR A 36 23.01 13.36 23.56
CA TYR A 36 21.93 14.33 23.78
C TYR A 36 21.45 15.00 22.49
N MET A 37 22.37 15.47 21.63
CA MET A 37 22.00 16.16 20.38
C MET A 37 21.31 15.23 19.38
N GLN A 38 21.74 13.98 19.27
CA GLN A 38 21.16 13.01 18.34
C GLN A 38 19.81 12.50 18.84
N LYS A 39 19.68 12.29 20.16
CA LYS A 39 18.40 12.06 20.82
C LYS A 39 17.44 13.20 20.51
N LYS A 40 17.87 14.46 20.68
CA LYS A 40 17.07 15.64 20.36
C LYS A 40 16.60 15.64 18.90
N ILE A 41 17.49 15.41 17.95
CA ILE A 41 17.14 15.35 16.51
C ILE A 41 16.08 14.27 16.25
N VAL A 42 16.26 13.06 16.79
CA VAL A 42 15.31 11.95 16.59
C VAL A 42 13.95 12.28 17.20
N PHE A 43 13.91 12.82 18.42
CA PHE A 43 12.67 13.17 19.08
C PHE A 43 11.96 14.34 18.39
N ASP A 44 12.66 15.44 18.11
CA ASP A 44 12.08 16.63 17.48
C ASP A 44 11.54 16.35 16.07
N GLU A 45 12.20 15.49 15.28
CA GLU A 45 11.81 15.26 13.89
C GLU A 45 10.80 14.13 13.67
N LEU A 46 10.73 13.16 14.59
CA LEU A 46 9.90 11.96 14.42
C LEU A 46 8.81 11.82 15.50
N LEU A 47 9.08 12.22 16.74
CA LEU A 47 8.30 11.73 17.89
C LEU A 47 7.50 12.83 18.58
N LEU A 48 8.08 14.00 18.78
CA LEU A 48 7.43 15.11 19.48
C LEU A 48 6.40 15.79 18.58
N LYS A 49 5.36 16.33 19.22
CA LYS A 49 4.40 17.24 18.60
C LYS A 49 5.07 18.59 18.34
N PRO A 50 4.60 19.37 17.35
CA PRO A 50 5.20 20.66 17.02
C PRO A 50 5.40 21.60 18.21
N GLU A 51 4.45 21.65 19.14
CA GLU A 51 4.48 22.47 20.36
C GLU A 51 5.47 22.01 21.44
N ASP A 52 6.00 20.79 21.30
CA ASP A 52 6.95 20.17 22.23
C ASP A 52 8.37 20.11 21.68
N ILE A 53 8.59 20.51 20.42
CA ILE A 53 9.92 20.55 19.80
C ILE A 53 10.88 21.36 20.67
N GLY A 54 12.06 20.80 20.89
CA GLY A 54 13.11 21.43 21.65
C GLY A 54 13.02 21.21 23.17
N LYS A 55 11.93 20.62 23.68
CA LYS A 55 11.80 20.25 25.10
C LYS A 55 12.77 19.12 25.47
N GLU A 56 13.05 19.00 26.76
CA GLU A 56 13.97 18.00 27.28
C GLU A 56 13.30 16.63 27.31
N VAL A 57 14.04 15.62 26.83
CA VAL A 57 13.65 14.21 26.89
C VAL A 57 14.69 13.39 27.66
N ASN A 58 14.23 12.68 28.68
CA ASN A 58 15.06 11.77 29.48
C ASN A 58 14.28 10.52 29.92
N LYS A 59 14.97 9.58 30.59
CA LYS A 59 14.40 8.32 31.11
C LYS A 59 13.67 7.50 30.06
N ILE A 60 14.35 7.19 28.96
CA ILE A 60 13.75 6.44 27.86
C ILE A 60 13.66 4.96 28.25
N LYS A 61 12.48 4.38 28.07
CA LYS A 61 12.24 2.95 28.30
C LYS A 61 11.38 2.38 27.19
N ILE A 62 11.67 1.13 26.82
CA ILE A 62 11.01 0.46 25.71
C ILE A 62 10.34 -0.80 26.24
N ILE A 63 9.06 -0.96 25.90
CA ILE A 63 8.29 -2.16 26.16
C ILE A 63 7.97 -2.79 24.81
N LYS A 64 8.47 -4.01 24.58
CA LYS A 64 8.20 -4.76 23.35
C LYS A 64 7.04 -5.72 23.55
N GLN A 65 6.27 -5.94 22.49
CA GLN A 65 5.35 -7.08 22.40
C GLN A 65 4.37 -7.19 23.56
N GLN A 66 3.90 -6.05 24.08
CA GLN A 66 2.91 -6.04 25.15
C GLN A 66 1.63 -6.70 24.65
N THR A 67 1.29 -7.83 25.26
CA THR A 67 0.10 -8.61 24.92
C THR A 67 -1.07 -8.12 25.76
N SER A 68 -2.20 -7.88 25.11
CA SER A 68 -3.46 -7.51 25.73
C SER A 68 -4.59 -8.37 25.17
N ASN A 69 -5.79 -8.22 25.71
CA ASN A 69 -7.00 -8.84 25.14
C ASN A 69 -7.30 -8.35 23.70
N PHE A 70 -6.62 -7.31 23.25
CA PHE A 70 -6.80 -6.65 21.96
C PHE A 70 -5.65 -6.93 20.98
N GLY A 71 -4.75 -7.85 21.33
CA GLY A 71 -3.60 -8.24 20.50
C GLY A 71 -2.27 -7.79 21.08
N ARG A 72 -1.24 -7.82 20.24
CA ARG A 72 0.16 -7.62 20.63
C ARG A 72 0.73 -6.40 19.90
N THR A 73 1.00 -5.34 20.65
CA THR A 73 1.63 -4.12 20.10
C THR A 73 3.13 -4.34 19.88
N ASP A 74 3.70 -3.77 18.82
CA ASP A 74 5.12 -4.00 18.51
C ASP A 74 6.05 -3.35 19.54
N ILE A 75 5.95 -2.02 19.68
CA ILE A 75 6.78 -1.22 20.58
C ILE A 75 5.95 -0.14 21.29
N ILE A 76 6.15 0.00 22.60
CA ILE A 76 5.75 1.16 23.38
C ILE A 76 7.01 1.84 23.92
N LEU A 77 7.14 3.14 23.61
CA LEU A 77 8.22 4.00 24.07
C LEU A 77 7.70 4.86 25.22
N GLU A 78 8.22 4.65 26.42
CA GLU A 78 7.99 5.48 27.60
C GLU A 78 9.16 6.48 27.74
N PHE A 79 8.87 7.73 28.03
CA PHE A 79 9.89 8.76 28.25
C PHE A 79 9.35 9.88 29.14
N ASN A 80 10.26 10.67 29.69
CA ASN A 80 9.92 11.89 30.41
C ASN A 80 10.13 13.10 29.49
N LEU A 81 9.10 13.94 29.36
CA LEU A 81 9.09 15.18 28.60
C LEU A 81 8.90 16.35 29.57
N ASN A 82 9.96 17.11 29.83
CA ASN A 82 9.96 18.23 30.79
C ASN A 82 9.31 17.87 32.15
N GLY A 83 9.66 16.72 32.72
CA GLY A 83 9.13 16.27 34.00
C GLY A 83 7.83 15.47 33.92
N LYS A 84 7.14 15.42 32.78
CA LYS A 84 5.91 14.63 32.58
C LYS A 84 6.22 13.28 31.93
N GLU A 85 5.67 12.21 32.47
CA GLU A 85 5.76 10.88 31.84
C GLU A 85 4.81 10.80 30.64
N GLU A 86 5.35 10.38 29.50
CA GLU A 86 4.63 10.28 28.22
C GLU A 86 4.92 8.92 27.58
N LYS A 87 3.99 8.48 26.72
CA LYS A 87 4.09 7.19 26.02
C LYS A 87 3.74 7.31 24.55
N ILE A 88 4.49 6.63 23.70
CA ILE A 88 4.21 6.51 22.26
C ILE A 88 4.07 5.03 21.92
N LEU A 89 3.03 4.70 21.15
CA LEU A 89 2.84 3.35 20.62
C LEU A 89 3.24 3.33 19.15
N PHE A 90 4.04 2.34 18.76
CA PHE A 90 4.42 2.08 17.38
C PHE A 90 3.73 0.81 16.87
N GLU A 91 3.12 0.92 15.69
CA GLU A 91 2.80 -0.20 14.81
C GLU A 91 3.81 -0.18 13.66
N ASN A 92 4.65 -1.20 13.57
CA ASN A 92 5.75 -1.27 12.61
C ASN A 92 5.38 -2.21 11.47
N LYS A 93 5.57 -1.75 10.23
CA LYS A 93 5.32 -2.54 9.02
C LYS A 93 6.53 -2.49 8.09
N THR A 94 7.07 -3.66 7.75
CA THR A 94 8.11 -3.72 6.73
C THR A 94 7.48 -3.70 5.34
N TRP A 95 6.53 -4.61 5.06
CA TRP A 95 5.88 -4.78 3.75
C TRP A 95 4.36 -4.83 3.81
N THR A 96 3.81 -5.33 4.92
CA THR A 96 2.38 -5.60 5.08
C THR A 96 1.60 -4.33 5.40
N THR A 97 0.27 -4.41 5.24
CA THR A 97 -0.66 -3.38 5.71
C THR A 97 -1.27 -3.75 7.07
N THR A 98 -2.20 -2.94 7.54
CA THR A 98 -3.00 -3.13 8.75
C THR A 98 -4.48 -3.00 8.40
N ASN A 99 -5.34 -3.08 9.41
CA ASN A 99 -6.76 -2.81 9.27
C ASN A 99 -7.25 -1.92 10.42
N GLU A 100 -8.40 -1.28 10.21
CA GLU A 100 -8.99 -0.36 11.17
C GLU A 100 -9.24 -0.98 12.54
N ARG A 101 -9.67 -2.25 12.57
CA ARG A 101 -9.88 -2.97 13.80
C ARG A 101 -8.59 -3.07 14.62
N GLN A 102 -7.49 -3.50 13.99
CA GLN A 102 -6.20 -3.65 14.66
C GLN A 102 -5.73 -2.33 15.29
N LEU A 103 -5.72 -1.23 14.52
CA LEU A 103 -5.29 0.08 15.02
C LEU A 103 -6.19 0.58 16.16
N ASN A 104 -7.51 0.45 16.02
CA ASN A 104 -8.46 0.88 17.05
C ASN A 104 -8.35 0.02 18.32
N ASP A 105 -8.15 -1.29 18.19
CA ASP A 105 -8.00 -2.22 19.29
C ASP A 105 -6.72 -1.89 20.10
N TYR A 106 -5.62 -1.51 19.44
CA TYR A 106 -4.40 -1.05 20.12
C TYR A 106 -4.59 0.28 20.87
N LYS A 107 -5.33 1.23 20.31
CA LYS A 107 -5.68 2.48 21.02
C LYS A 107 -6.59 2.23 22.22
N LYS A 108 -7.56 1.31 22.10
CA LYS A 108 -8.43 0.93 23.22
C LYS A 108 -7.65 0.29 24.37
N ALA A 109 -6.66 -0.55 24.05
CA ALA A 109 -5.79 -1.15 25.05
C ALA A 109 -4.83 -0.15 25.71
N ASN A 110 -4.53 0.94 25.01
CA ASN A 110 -3.54 1.94 25.41
C ASN A 110 -4.11 3.36 25.23
N PRO A 111 -5.14 3.75 26.02
CA PRO A 111 -5.77 5.05 25.88
C PRO A 111 -4.81 6.17 26.31
N GLU A 112 -5.03 7.37 25.78
CA GLU A 112 -4.35 8.61 26.22
C GLU A 112 -2.83 8.62 26.06
N PHE A 113 -2.29 7.81 25.13
CA PHE A 113 -0.88 7.92 24.79
C PHE A 113 -0.61 9.26 24.10
N TYR A 114 0.60 9.78 24.32
CA TYR A 114 1.06 11.04 23.75
C TYR A 114 0.87 11.06 22.24
N LYS A 115 1.20 9.94 21.57
CA LYS A 115 1.11 9.76 20.12
C LYS A 115 0.99 8.27 19.76
N TYR A 116 0.38 8.01 18.61
CA TYR A 116 0.34 6.70 17.97
C TYR A 116 1.03 6.81 16.62
N ILE A 117 2.02 5.95 16.36
CA ILE A 117 2.88 6.00 15.19
C ILE A 117 2.67 4.74 14.37
N TYR A 118 2.43 4.92 13.07
CA TYR A 118 2.47 3.87 12.08
C TYR A 118 3.77 4.03 11.29
N LEU A 119 4.76 3.19 11.58
CA LEU A 119 6.05 3.23 10.90
C LEU A 119 6.05 2.19 9.78
N LYS A 120 6.27 2.63 8.53
CA LYS A 120 6.31 1.71 7.38
C LYS A 120 7.52 1.94 6.48
N LEU A 121 8.24 0.87 6.17
CA LEU A 121 9.43 0.92 5.30
C LEU A 121 9.08 0.79 3.82
N ALA A 122 8.15 -0.12 3.47
CA ALA A 122 7.61 -0.22 2.12
C ALA A 122 6.75 1.00 1.74
N TYR A 123 6.32 1.04 0.48
CA TYR A 123 5.39 2.03 -0.04
C TYR A 123 4.13 2.13 0.84
N VAL A 124 3.81 3.35 1.28
CA VAL A 124 2.57 3.67 1.99
C VAL A 124 1.57 4.19 0.97
N ASP A 125 0.53 3.41 0.71
CA ASP A 125 -0.48 3.77 -0.29
C ASP A 125 -1.50 4.78 0.25
N TYR A 126 -2.36 5.29 -0.64
CA TYR A 126 -3.36 6.30 -0.30
C TYR A 126 -4.40 5.81 0.70
N GLU A 127 -4.82 4.54 0.60
CA GLU A 127 -5.79 3.94 1.51
C GLU A 127 -5.22 3.81 2.92
N GLU A 128 -3.96 3.39 3.04
CA GLU A 128 -3.22 3.32 4.29
C GLU A 128 -3.07 4.69 4.96
N LEU A 129 -2.74 5.74 4.18
CA LEU A 129 -2.68 7.11 4.69
C LEU A 129 -4.03 7.58 5.22
N LYS A 130 -5.13 7.27 4.52
CA LYS A 130 -6.49 7.59 4.99
C LYS A 130 -6.85 6.80 6.25
N LEU A 131 -6.54 5.51 6.27
CA LEU A 131 -6.81 4.60 7.39
C LEU A 131 -6.09 5.06 8.67
N THR A 132 -4.78 5.28 8.58
CA THR A 132 -3.95 5.73 9.70
C THR A 132 -4.43 7.07 10.24
N LYS A 133 -4.71 8.04 9.35
CA LYS A 133 -5.29 9.33 9.74
C LYS A 133 -6.63 9.18 10.45
N ARG A 134 -7.55 8.34 9.94
CA ARG A 134 -8.86 8.07 10.55
C ARG A 134 -8.72 7.45 11.94
N CYS A 135 -7.77 6.54 12.13
CA CYS A 135 -7.46 5.94 13.42
C CYS A 135 -6.65 6.88 14.34
N GLY A 136 -6.20 8.04 13.87
CA GLY A 136 -5.39 9.00 14.64
C GLY A 136 -3.96 8.52 14.87
N TYR A 137 -3.38 7.82 13.90
CA TYR A 137 -1.96 7.48 13.83
C TYR A 137 -1.23 8.48 12.93
N GLU A 138 -0.04 8.89 13.34
CA GLU A 138 0.90 9.60 12.47
C GLU A 138 1.79 8.60 11.73
N VAL A 139 2.03 8.86 10.45
CA VAL A 139 2.84 7.98 9.60
C VAL A 139 4.29 8.43 9.60
N ILE A 140 5.20 7.50 9.88
CA ILE A 140 6.63 7.65 9.59
C ILE A 140 6.97 6.69 8.45
N ASP A 141 7.18 7.24 7.26
CA ASP A 141 7.63 6.47 6.12
C ASP A 141 9.17 6.34 6.07
N VAL A 142 9.66 5.54 5.11
CA VAL A 142 11.10 5.35 4.93
C VAL A 142 11.84 6.63 4.57
N PHE A 143 11.20 7.58 3.87
CA PHE A 143 11.85 8.83 3.46
C PHE A 143 12.13 9.71 4.67
N LYS A 144 11.14 9.91 5.53
CA LYS A 144 11.26 10.69 6.76
C LYS A 144 12.23 10.02 7.74
N LEU A 145 12.18 8.69 7.87
CA LEU A 145 13.10 7.92 8.71
C LEU A 145 14.55 8.06 8.23
N SER A 146 14.79 7.82 6.94
CA SER A 146 16.11 7.95 6.30
C SER A 146 16.68 9.36 6.42
N GLN A 147 15.86 10.39 6.17
CA GLN A 147 16.28 11.79 6.29
C GLN A 147 16.73 12.12 7.71
N THR A 148 15.98 11.67 8.71
CA THR A 148 16.32 11.91 10.13
C THR A 148 17.59 11.16 10.50
N PHE A 149 17.67 9.86 10.19
CA PHE A 149 18.83 9.03 10.53
C PHE A 149 20.11 9.46 9.80
N SER A 150 20.00 10.01 8.59
CA SER A 150 21.13 10.58 7.87
C SER A 150 21.84 11.70 8.63
N LYS A 151 21.11 12.46 9.47
CA LYS A 151 21.66 13.55 10.28
C LYS A 151 22.49 13.04 11.45
N ILE A 152 22.21 11.83 11.93
CA ILE A 152 22.87 11.23 13.09
C ILE A 152 23.73 10.00 12.72
N LYS A 153 23.84 9.65 11.44
CA LYS A 153 24.43 8.39 10.97
C LYS A 153 25.86 8.12 11.48
N ASN A 154 26.66 9.15 11.69
CA ASN A 154 28.09 8.99 12.02
C ASN A 154 28.36 8.60 13.49
N ILE A 155 27.33 8.49 14.34
CA ILE A 155 27.53 8.16 15.76
C ILE A 155 27.77 6.67 16.02
N ASN A 156 27.35 5.78 15.11
CA ASN A 156 27.44 4.35 15.33
C ASN A 156 27.37 3.54 14.03
N LEU A 157 28.21 2.51 13.92
CA LEU A 157 28.27 1.63 12.74
C LEU A 157 26.95 0.86 12.50
N ILE A 158 26.23 0.46 13.55
CA ILE A 158 24.94 -0.24 13.44
C ILE A 158 23.90 0.69 12.80
N LEU A 159 23.84 1.95 13.22
CA LEU A 159 22.97 2.97 12.61
C LEU A 159 23.33 3.21 11.14
N MET A 160 24.63 3.31 10.81
CA MET A 160 25.07 3.43 9.42
C MET A 160 24.59 2.25 8.57
N GLN A 161 24.81 1.02 9.04
CA GLN A 161 24.39 -0.18 8.32
C GLN A 161 22.87 -0.27 8.17
N TYR A 162 22.10 0.15 9.19
CA TYR A 162 20.65 0.16 9.10
C TYR A 162 20.15 1.19 8.09
N LEU A 163 20.72 2.40 8.12
CA LEU A 163 20.41 3.45 7.15
C LEU A 163 20.71 2.99 5.72
N GLU A 164 21.88 2.39 5.49
CA GLU A 164 22.23 1.80 4.18
C GLU A 164 21.25 0.72 3.75
N TYR A 165 20.79 -0.12 4.69
CA TYR A 165 19.80 -1.15 4.42
C TYR A 165 18.45 -0.57 4.00
N ILE A 166 17.89 0.38 4.76
CA ILE A 166 16.58 0.95 4.43
C ILE A 166 16.63 1.78 3.16
N ASP A 167 17.74 2.48 2.91
CA ASP A 167 17.93 3.28 1.71
C ASP A 167 17.96 2.39 0.48
N PHE A 168 18.82 1.37 0.48
CA PHE A 168 19.00 0.48 -0.66
C PHE A 168 17.78 -0.43 -0.91
N THR A 169 17.18 -0.99 0.14
CA THR A 169 16.10 -1.98 0.00
C THR A 169 14.74 -1.34 -0.26
N PHE A 170 14.49 -0.13 0.27
CA PHE A 170 13.15 0.48 0.20
C PHE A 170 13.18 1.85 -0.46
N LYS A 171 13.86 2.84 0.12
CA LYS A 171 13.78 4.24 -0.31
C LYS A 171 14.20 4.42 -1.77
N ASP A 172 15.38 3.95 -2.14
CA ASP A 172 15.93 4.09 -3.49
C ASP A 172 15.05 3.35 -4.49
N HIS A 173 14.53 2.19 -4.10
CA HIS A 173 13.61 1.40 -4.91
C HIS A 173 12.29 2.14 -5.17
N ILE A 174 11.64 2.65 -4.12
CA ILE A 174 10.37 3.39 -4.21
C ILE A 174 10.53 4.71 -4.97
N SER A 175 11.63 5.44 -4.72
CA SER A 175 11.90 6.74 -5.36
C SER A 175 12.01 6.67 -6.89
N GLN A 176 12.31 5.47 -7.42
CA GLN A 176 12.45 5.25 -8.85
C GLN A 176 11.11 5.13 -9.57
N PHE A 177 9.99 4.84 -8.88
CA PHE A 177 8.72 4.57 -9.58
C PHE A 177 8.24 5.76 -10.40
N PRO A 178 8.15 7.01 -9.90
CA PRO A 178 7.68 8.13 -10.70
C PRO A 178 8.54 8.39 -11.95
N LEU A 179 9.87 8.30 -11.82
CA LEU A 179 10.78 8.56 -12.93
C LEU A 179 10.81 7.40 -13.94
N LYS A 180 11.15 6.19 -13.48
CA LYS A 180 11.39 5.05 -14.38
C LYS A 180 10.09 4.42 -14.87
N LEU A 181 9.09 4.26 -14.01
CA LEU A 181 7.82 3.66 -14.41
C LEU A 181 7.00 4.63 -15.26
N LEU A 182 6.82 5.88 -14.81
CA LEU A 182 5.91 6.81 -15.49
C LEU A 182 6.57 7.57 -16.64
N ASN A 183 7.76 8.15 -16.45
CA ASN A 183 8.39 8.99 -17.47
C ASN A 183 9.11 8.15 -18.54
N GLU A 184 9.89 7.16 -18.12
CA GLU A 184 10.65 6.28 -19.02
C GLU A 184 9.83 5.10 -19.57
N ASN A 185 8.60 4.88 -19.06
CA ASN A 185 7.74 3.76 -19.44
C ASN A 185 8.41 2.38 -19.24
N ASN A 186 9.26 2.24 -18.21
CA ASN A 186 9.98 1.00 -17.93
C ASN A 186 9.07 -0.03 -17.26
N THR A 187 8.31 -0.76 -18.08
CA THR A 187 7.34 -1.78 -17.62
C THR A 187 7.99 -2.94 -16.87
N ALA A 188 9.30 -3.17 -17.02
CA ALA A 188 10.00 -4.24 -16.31
C ALA A 188 10.00 -4.04 -14.79
N LEU A 189 9.78 -2.82 -14.30
CA LEU A 189 9.63 -2.57 -12.86
C LEU A 189 8.39 -3.24 -12.27
N LEU A 190 7.37 -3.56 -13.07
CA LEU A 190 6.13 -4.20 -12.59
C LEU A 190 6.30 -5.68 -12.23
N TRP A 191 7.51 -6.24 -12.37
CA TRP A 191 7.86 -7.48 -11.69
C TRP A 191 7.88 -7.31 -10.17
N ASP A 192 8.08 -6.09 -9.68
CA ASP A 192 7.99 -5.75 -8.26
C ASP A 192 6.55 -5.41 -7.86
N GLY A 193 6.09 -5.99 -6.75
CA GLY A 193 4.73 -5.78 -6.25
C GLY A 193 4.46 -4.36 -5.77
N GLN A 194 5.46 -3.64 -5.25
CA GLN A 194 5.30 -2.23 -4.87
C GLN A 194 5.18 -1.33 -6.09
N ALA A 195 5.83 -1.66 -7.21
CA ALA A 195 5.67 -0.91 -8.45
C ALA A 195 4.26 -1.10 -9.04
N GLN A 196 3.72 -2.33 -8.99
CA GLN A 196 2.31 -2.57 -9.33
C GLN A 196 1.38 -1.80 -8.39
N HIS A 197 1.70 -1.80 -7.10
CA HIS A 197 0.92 -1.11 -6.09
C HIS A 197 0.87 0.39 -6.32
N PHE A 198 2.02 1.02 -6.54
CA PHE A 198 2.13 2.43 -6.90
C PHE A 198 1.28 2.76 -8.14
N LEU A 199 1.37 1.96 -9.21
CA LEU A 199 0.60 2.21 -10.43
C LEU A 199 -0.91 2.22 -10.19
N VAL A 200 -1.42 1.25 -9.45
CA VAL A 200 -2.86 1.12 -9.18
C VAL A 200 -3.33 2.15 -8.15
N ASP A 201 -2.50 2.49 -7.17
CA ASP A 201 -2.76 3.54 -6.18
C ASP A 201 -2.90 4.93 -6.84
N GLU A 202 -2.13 5.23 -7.88
CA GLU A 202 -2.29 6.47 -8.67
C GLU A 202 -3.65 6.54 -9.39
N ILE A 203 -4.23 5.40 -9.77
CA ILE A 203 -5.60 5.35 -10.31
C ILE A 203 -6.60 5.58 -9.17
N TYR A 204 -6.44 4.88 -8.05
CA TYR A 204 -7.32 5.00 -6.89
C TYR A 204 -7.42 6.46 -6.43
N LYS A 205 -6.30 7.15 -6.17
CA LYS A 205 -6.27 8.56 -5.74
C LYS A 205 -7.18 9.49 -6.56
N GLN A 206 -7.32 9.22 -7.87
CA GLN A 206 -8.08 10.07 -8.78
C GLN A 206 -9.59 9.77 -8.82
N ILE A 207 -9.99 8.56 -8.45
CA ILE A 207 -11.38 8.10 -8.44
C ILE A 207 -11.98 7.95 -7.03
N ASP A 208 -11.17 8.05 -5.98
CA ASP A 208 -11.63 8.07 -4.60
C ASP A 208 -12.67 9.18 -4.36
N GLY A 209 -13.72 8.85 -3.62
CA GLY A 209 -14.86 9.72 -3.36
C GLY A 209 -15.82 9.92 -4.54
N LYS A 210 -15.49 9.43 -5.75
CA LYS A 210 -16.38 9.45 -6.94
C LYS A 210 -16.99 8.08 -7.24
N VAL A 211 -16.35 7.02 -6.78
CA VAL A 211 -16.79 5.63 -6.95
C VAL A 211 -17.04 5.02 -5.58
N SER A 212 -18.22 4.43 -5.39
CA SER A 212 -18.56 3.66 -4.18
C SER A 212 -17.95 2.27 -4.24
N GLY A 213 -17.50 1.76 -3.10
CA GLY A 213 -17.02 0.36 -2.99
C GLY A 213 -15.59 0.15 -3.49
N LEU A 214 -14.78 1.20 -3.62
CA LEU A 214 -13.37 1.07 -3.96
C LEU A 214 -12.62 0.25 -2.89
N CYS A 215 -11.82 -0.71 -3.33
CA CYS A 215 -10.95 -1.49 -2.45
C CYS A 215 -9.65 -1.85 -3.17
N LEU A 216 -8.52 -1.42 -2.61
CA LEU A 216 -7.20 -1.79 -3.11
C LEU A 216 -6.75 -3.10 -2.46
N ARG A 217 -6.40 -4.08 -3.30
CA ARG A 217 -5.97 -5.41 -2.87
C ARG A 217 -4.67 -5.77 -3.56
N TYR A 218 -3.81 -6.45 -2.84
CA TYR A 218 -2.57 -6.96 -3.41
C TYR A 218 -2.13 -8.24 -2.71
N GLY A 219 -1.33 -9.02 -3.40
CA GLY A 219 -0.84 -10.29 -2.89
C GLY A 219 0.14 -10.93 -3.84
N SER A 220 0.35 -12.23 -3.67
CA SER A 220 1.18 -13.01 -4.58
C SER A 220 0.54 -14.36 -4.88
N SER A 221 0.75 -14.85 -6.09
CA SER A 221 0.35 -16.19 -6.52
C SER A 221 1.51 -16.86 -7.22
N PHE A 222 1.97 -18.00 -6.70
CA PHE A 222 3.16 -18.72 -7.21
C PHE A 222 4.39 -17.81 -7.33
N GLY A 223 4.60 -16.94 -6.32
CA GLY A 223 5.71 -15.98 -6.29
C GLY A 223 5.56 -14.76 -7.21
N ARG A 224 4.47 -14.65 -7.97
CA ARG A 224 4.19 -13.47 -8.81
C ARG A 224 3.29 -12.49 -8.06
N PRO A 225 3.70 -11.23 -7.88
CA PRO A 225 2.84 -10.25 -7.26
C PRO A 225 1.66 -9.91 -8.16
N TRP A 226 0.56 -9.51 -7.53
CA TRP A 226 -0.58 -8.91 -8.19
C TRP A 226 -1.10 -7.74 -7.36
N THR A 227 -1.58 -6.71 -8.04
CA THR A 227 -2.34 -5.61 -7.43
C THR A 227 -3.62 -5.36 -8.21
N GLN A 228 -4.71 -5.17 -7.48
CA GLN A 228 -6.07 -5.07 -7.95
C GLN A 228 -6.79 -3.92 -7.26
N LEU A 229 -7.59 -3.17 -8.01
CA LEU A 229 -8.49 -2.15 -7.49
C LEU A 229 -9.92 -2.53 -7.86
N ASP A 230 -10.70 -2.94 -6.86
CA ASP A 230 -12.14 -3.15 -7.01
C ASP A 230 -12.77 -1.78 -7.26
N ILE A 231 -13.60 -1.68 -8.32
CA ILE A 231 -14.28 -0.43 -8.71
C ILE A 231 -15.80 -0.54 -8.64
N TYR A 232 -16.33 -1.75 -8.55
CA TYR A 232 -17.76 -1.98 -8.36
C TYR A 232 -18.01 -3.37 -7.81
N GLU A 233 -19.00 -3.49 -6.93
CA GLU A 233 -19.50 -4.75 -6.39
C GLU A 233 -21.03 -4.68 -6.35
N THR A 234 -21.68 -5.71 -6.89
CA THR A 234 -23.14 -5.80 -6.89
C THR A 234 -23.59 -7.18 -6.49
N ASP A 235 -24.60 -7.24 -5.63
CA ASP A 235 -25.17 -8.49 -5.16
C ASP A 235 -26.22 -9.05 -6.12
N ASN A 236 -26.48 -10.35 -6.00
CA ASN A 236 -27.63 -11.04 -6.57
C ASN A 236 -27.77 -10.98 -8.10
N ILE A 237 -26.69 -10.72 -8.85
CA ILE A 237 -26.71 -10.75 -10.33
C ILE A 237 -26.92 -12.17 -10.85
N TYR A 238 -26.35 -13.15 -10.15
CA TYR A 238 -26.40 -14.57 -10.50
C TYR A 238 -27.07 -15.35 -9.37
N GLY A 239 -28.29 -14.96 -9.01
CA GLY A 239 -29.03 -15.53 -7.88
C GLY A 239 -28.57 -14.94 -6.55
N LYS A 240 -27.69 -15.64 -5.81
CA LYS A 240 -27.12 -15.17 -4.53
C LYS A 240 -25.64 -14.78 -4.63
N THR A 241 -25.09 -14.83 -5.84
CA THR A 241 -23.67 -14.57 -6.09
C THR A 241 -23.45 -13.12 -6.47
N GLU A 242 -22.45 -12.51 -5.83
CA GLU A 242 -21.91 -11.18 -6.14
C GLU A 242 -21.15 -11.15 -7.48
N GLU A 243 -21.25 -10.02 -8.18
CA GLU A 243 -20.39 -9.68 -9.31
C GLU A 243 -19.44 -8.54 -8.89
N LYS A 244 -18.15 -8.72 -9.18
CA LYS A 244 -17.08 -7.76 -8.91
C LYS A 244 -16.48 -7.28 -10.21
N ILE A 245 -16.30 -5.97 -10.34
CA ILE A 245 -15.57 -5.33 -11.42
C ILE A 245 -14.30 -4.69 -10.84
N PHE A 246 -13.14 -5.00 -11.43
CA PHE A 246 -11.87 -4.50 -10.92
C PHE A 246 -10.82 -4.27 -12.00
N TRP A 247 -9.94 -3.31 -11.74
CA TRP A 247 -8.67 -3.15 -12.46
C TRP A 247 -7.59 -4.05 -11.85
N ARG A 248 -6.73 -4.63 -12.68
CA ARG A 248 -5.57 -5.40 -12.21
C ARG A 248 -4.38 -5.29 -13.16
N VAL A 249 -3.18 -5.29 -12.61
CA VAL A 249 -1.94 -5.46 -13.39
C VAL A 249 -1.64 -6.95 -13.54
N ASP A 250 -1.35 -7.40 -14.76
CA ASP A 250 -0.96 -8.78 -15.05
C ASP A 250 0.06 -8.84 -16.20
N ILE A 251 0.56 -10.04 -16.50
CA ILE A 251 1.59 -10.30 -17.51
C ILE A 251 1.19 -11.45 -18.45
N ARG A 252 1.35 -11.25 -19.76
CA ARG A 252 1.08 -12.26 -20.79
C ARG A 252 2.16 -12.18 -21.86
N GLY A 253 2.81 -13.31 -22.15
CA GLY A 253 3.88 -13.35 -23.14
C GLY A 253 5.10 -12.49 -22.79
N GLY A 254 5.33 -12.20 -21.51
CA GLY A 254 6.40 -11.30 -21.06
C GLY A 254 6.01 -9.82 -21.04
N GLU A 255 4.82 -9.46 -21.49
CA GLU A 255 4.35 -8.09 -21.58
C GLU A 255 3.33 -7.79 -20.48
N PHE A 256 3.54 -6.67 -19.77
CA PHE A 256 2.61 -6.20 -18.75
C PHE A 256 1.43 -5.48 -19.37
N TYR A 257 0.25 -5.66 -18.77
CA TYR A 257 -0.98 -5.00 -19.17
C TYR A 257 -1.84 -4.67 -17.96
N LEU A 258 -2.65 -3.61 -18.11
CA LEU A 258 -3.73 -3.28 -17.19
C LEU A 258 -5.02 -3.87 -17.75
N ARG A 259 -5.79 -4.58 -16.93
CA ARG A 259 -7.06 -5.20 -17.36
C ARG A 259 -8.23 -4.81 -16.47
N LEU A 260 -9.38 -4.63 -17.09
CA LEU A 260 -10.67 -4.57 -16.40
C LEU A 260 -11.32 -5.95 -16.49
N ASN A 261 -11.68 -6.51 -15.35
CA ASN A 261 -12.22 -7.86 -15.29
C ASN A 261 -13.58 -7.89 -14.59
N GLN A 262 -14.40 -8.85 -15.03
CA GLN A 262 -15.59 -9.30 -14.35
C GLN A 262 -15.25 -10.58 -13.56
N TYR A 263 -15.57 -10.60 -12.27
CA TYR A 263 -15.46 -11.78 -11.42
C TYR A 263 -16.79 -12.12 -10.77
N ALA A 264 -17.19 -13.38 -10.84
CA ALA A 264 -18.33 -13.91 -10.12
C ALA A 264 -18.16 -15.42 -9.90
N TYR A 265 -18.33 -15.88 -8.66
CA TYR A 265 -18.25 -17.31 -8.34
C TYR A 265 -19.57 -18.01 -8.66
N ILE A 266 -19.79 -18.30 -9.95
CA ILE A 266 -21.04 -18.86 -10.45
C ILE A 266 -20.94 -20.36 -10.74
N ASP A 267 -22.08 -21.04 -10.63
CA ASP A 267 -22.25 -22.40 -11.15
C ASP A 267 -22.51 -22.39 -12.68
N ILE A 268 -22.61 -23.59 -13.26
CA ILE A 268 -22.82 -23.75 -14.70
C ILE A 268 -24.20 -23.25 -15.17
N SER A 269 -25.20 -23.19 -14.28
CA SER A 269 -26.56 -22.78 -14.63
C SER A 269 -26.65 -21.28 -14.96
N HIS A 270 -25.76 -20.47 -14.39
CA HIS A 270 -25.68 -19.03 -14.64
C HIS A 270 -24.70 -18.66 -15.77
N LYS A 271 -24.06 -19.64 -16.42
CA LYS A 271 -23.03 -19.43 -17.44
C LYS A 271 -23.52 -18.56 -18.60
N GLU A 272 -24.70 -18.84 -19.15
CA GLU A 272 -25.23 -18.11 -20.30
C GLU A 272 -25.55 -16.66 -19.95
N LEU A 273 -26.12 -16.42 -18.77
CA LEU A 273 -26.38 -15.08 -18.26
C LEU A 273 -25.07 -14.30 -18.09
N LYS A 274 -24.03 -14.94 -17.54
CA LYS A 274 -22.71 -14.31 -17.40
C LYS A 274 -22.10 -13.94 -18.75
N LEU A 275 -22.16 -14.82 -19.75
CA LEU A 275 -21.63 -14.54 -21.08
C LEU A 275 -22.37 -13.38 -21.76
N LYS A 276 -23.71 -13.36 -21.70
CA LYS A 276 -24.52 -12.23 -22.23
C LYS A 276 -24.18 -10.91 -21.52
N ARG A 277 -23.97 -10.94 -20.21
CA ARG A 277 -23.52 -9.75 -19.47
C ARG A 277 -22.12 -9.32 -19.90
N LEU A 278 -21.17 -10.25 -20.00
CA LEU A 278 -19.80 -9.96 -20.42
C LEU A 278 -19.75 -9.32 -21.82
N GLU A 279 -20.59 -9.76 -22.75
CA GLU A 279 -20.70 -9.14 -24.08
C GLU A 279 -21.11 -7.67 -23.99
N LYS A 280 -22.12 -7.34 -23.18
CA LYS A 280 -22.52 -5.95 -22.92
C LYS A 280 -21.39 -5.14 -22.25
N LEU A 281 -20.70 -5.72 -21.26
CA LEU A 281 -19.58 -5.06 -20.59
C LEU A 281 -18.45 -4.73 -21.57
N ARG A 282 -18.17 -5.64 -22.51
CA ARG A 282 -17.17 -5.43 -23.57
C ARG A 282 -17.59 -4.34 -24.55
N GLU A 283 -18.87 -4.30 -24.92
CA GLU A 283 -19.41 -3.24 -25.77
C GLU A 283 -19.22 -1.85 -25.11
N ILE A 284 -19.62 -1.72 -23.85
CA ILE A 284 -19.44 -0.49 -23.04
C ILE A 284 -17.97 -0.10 -23.00
N ALA A 285 -17.10 -1.04 -22.60
CA ALA A 285 -15.66 -0.79 -22.48
C ALA A 285 -15.01 -0.38 -23.80
N ASN A 286 -15.37 -1.04 -24.92
CA ASN A 286 -14.83 -0.71 -26.24
C ASN A 286 -15.29 0.67 -26.72
N ASN A 287 -16.55 1.05 -26.48
CA ASN A 287 -17.05 2.37 -26.84
C ASN A 287 -16.27 3.49 -26.13
N ILE A 288 -16.04 3.33 -24.82
CA ILE A 288 -15.26 4.28 -24.03
C ILE A 288 -13.79 4.27 -24.46
N SER A 289 -13.19 3.09 -24.66
CA SER A 289 -11.80 2.94 -25.12
C SER A 289 -11.56 3.66 -26.45
N ASN A 290 -12.46 3.50 -27.42
CA ASN A 290 -12.36 4.12 -28.73
C ASN A 290 -12.45 5.65 -28.63
N LYS A 291 -13.36 6.17 -27.81
CA LYS A 291 -13.49 7.61 -27.53
C LYS A 291 -12.20 8.19 -26.91
N LEU A 292 -11.55 7.43 -26.02
CA LEU A 292 -10.31 7.82 -25.34
C LEU A 292 -9.05 7.46 -26.12
N LEU A 293 -9.18 6.92 -27.35
CA LEU A 293 -8.06 6.50 -28.20
C LEU A 293 -7.11 5.50 -27.53
N LEU A 294 -7.64 4.66 -26.62
CA LEU A 294 -6.88 3.59 -25.96
C LEU A 294 -6.84 2.35 -26.87
N VAL A 295 -5.67 1.74 -26.99
CA VAL A 295 -5.45 0.56 -27.82
C VAL A 295 -5.74 -0.71 -27.01
N GLY A 296 -6.91 -1.29 -27.24
CA GLY A 296 -7.33 -2.55 -26.63
C GLY A 296 -6.54 -3.76 -27.16
N GLY A 297 -6.22 -4.70 -26.27
CA GLY A 297 -5.56 -5.95 -26.63
C GLY A 297 -6.52 -7.15 -26.80
N ARG A 298 -5.97 -8.29 -27.22
CA ARG A 298 -6.74 -9.53 -27.40
C ARG A 298 -7.19 -10.14 -26.07
N LEU A 299 -8.51 -10.25 -25.89
CA LEU A 299 -9.11 -10.84 -24.69
C LEU A 299 -8.94 -12.37 -24.63
N SER A 300 -8.84 -12.91 -23.43
CA SER A 300 -8.85 -14.33 -23.11
C SER A 300 -9.75 -14.60 -21.92
N ASN A 301 -10.67 -15.55 -22.05
CA ASN A 301 -11.48 -16.01 -20.94
C ASN A 301 -10.99 -17.38 -20.49
N LYS A 302 -10.31 -17.44 -19.35
CA LYS A 302 -9.92 -18.70 -18.71
C LYS A 302 -10.87 -19.01 -17.56
N GLY A 303 -11.80 -19.93 -17.79
CA GLY A 303 -12.76 -20.38 -16.78
C GLY A 303 -14.04 -19.54 -16.71
N LEU A 304 -14.92 -19.93 -15.77
CA LEU A 304 -16.24 -19.33 -15.58
C LEU A 304 -16.26 -18.22 -14.52
N MET A 305 -15.21 -18.08 -13.70
CA MET A 305 -15.21 -17.16 -12.57
C MET A 305 -14.72 -15.77 -12.95
N GLU A 306 -13.56 -15.69 -13.60
CA GLU A 306 -12.94 -14.44 -14.02
C GLU A 306 -13.00 -14.30 -15.55
N SER A 307 -13.34 -13.11 -16.03
CA SER A 307 -13.48 -12.85 -17.47
C SER A 307 -12.98 -11.46 -17.81
N GLU A 308 -12.13 -11.37 -18.85
CA GLU A 308 -11.55 -10.09 -19.27
C GLU A 308 -12.59 -9.27 -20.04
N ILE A 309 -12.83 -8.05 -19.57
CA ILE A 309 -13.69 -7.06 -20.23
C ILE A 309 -12.87 -6.27 -21.24
N ILE A 310 -11.75 -5.67 -20.81
CA ILE A 310 -10.81 -4.96 -21.69
C ILE A 310 -9.38 -5.08 -21.13
N ILE A 311 -8.38 -5.05 -22.03
CA ILE A 311 -6.97 -5.06 -21.65
C ILE A 311 -6.21 -3.96 -22.40
N PHE A 312 -5.25 -3.33 -21.73
CA PHE A 312 -4.36 -2.33 -22.28
C PHE A 312 -2.92 -2.74 -22.03
N PHE A 313 -2.22 -3.20 -23.07
CA PHE A 313 -0.80 -3.51 -22.94
C PHE A 313 0.01 -2.23 -22.79
N LEU A 314 0.96 -2.24 -21.85
CA LEU A 314 1.72 -1.05 -21.45
C LEU A 314 2.85 -0.68 -22.43
N ASN A 315 3.15 -1.57 -23.38
CA ASN A 315 4.04 -1.29 -24.51
C ASN A 315 3.31 -0.53 -25.65
N GLN A 316 1.98 -0.67 -25.76
CA GLN A 316 1.13 -0.01 -26.74
C GLN A 316 0.49 1.26 -26.17
N ASN A 317 0.25 1.27 -24.87
CA ASN A 317 -0.35 2.37 -24.14
C ASN A 317 0.65 2.85 -23.08
N ARG A 318 1.23 4.04 -23.26
CA ARG A 318 2.19 4.58 -22.29
C ARG A 318 1.53 4.70 -20.92
N ILE A 319 2.24 4.27 -19.87
CA ILE A 319 1.75 4.24 -18.49
C ILE A 319 1.24 5.61 -18.05
N LYS A 320 1.98 6.69 -18.33
CA LYS A 320 1.54 8.05 -18.00
C LYS A 320 0.20 8.40 -18.64
N SER A 321 0.05 8.11 -19.94
CA SER A 321 -1.21 8.34 -20.65
C SER A 321 -2.35 7.50 -20.10
N LEU A 322 -2.09 6.25 -19.70
CA LEU A 322 -3.09 5.41 -19.03
C LEU A 322 -3.50 6.00 -17.68
N LEU A 323 -2.56 6.50 -16.87
CA LEU A 323 -2.90 7.13 -15.58
C LEU A 323 -3.77 8.38 -15.73
N ASP A 324 -3.62 9.11 -16.83
CA ASP A 324 -4.46 10.26 -17.15
C ASP A 324 -5.87 9.85 -17.65
N LEU A 325 -5.96 8.74 -18.40
CA LEU A 325 -7.18 8.32 -19.10
C LEU A 325 -8.03 7.30 -18.34
N ILE A 326 -7.43 6.39 -17.58
CA ILE A 326 -8.12 5.31 -16.88
C ILE A 326 -9.11 5.82 -15.82
N PRO A 327 -8.84 6.90 -15.05
CA PRO A 327 -9.83 7.48 -14.16
C PRO A 327 -11.09 7.92 -14.91
N THR A 328 -10.94 8.62 -16.04
CA THR A 328 -12.05 9.02 -16.91
C THR A 328 -12.78 7.81 -17.46
N PHE A 329 -12.04 6.82 -17.99
CA PHE A 329 -12.60 5.55 -18.44
C PHE A 329 -13.46 4.90 -17.35
N THR A 330 -12.92 4.83 -16.12
CA THR A 330 -13.54 4.14 -14.98
C THR A 330 -14.86 4.79 -14.61
N LEU A 331 -14.89 6.12 -14.52
CA LEU A 331 -16.09 6.88 -14.19
C LEU A 331 -17.18 6.72 -15.28
N GLU A 332 -16.81 6.82 -16.55
CA GLU A 332 -17.75 6.57 -17.66
C GLU A 332 -18.25 5.12 -17.66
N PHE A 333 -17.36 4.15 -17.40
CA PHE A 333 -17.70 2.74 -17.38
C PHE A 333 -18.72 2.43 -16.28
N ILE A 334 -18.53 2.97 -15.08
CA ILE A 334 -19.45 2.76 -13.95
C ILE A 334 -20.83 3.33 -14.26
N VAL A 335 -20.91 4.53 -14.84
CA VAL A 335 -22.19 5.15 -15.23
C VAL A 335 -22.96 4.28 -16.23
N GLU A 336 -22.28 3.72 -17.23
CA GLU A 336 -22.92 2.82 -18.20
C GLU A 336 -23.22 1.43 -17.61
N TYR A 337 -22.35 0.93 -16.73
CA TYR A 337 -22.53 -0.32 -16.01
C TYR A 337 -23.81 -0.31 -15.16
N GLU A 338 -24.08 0.79 -14.46
CA GLU A 338 -25.28 0.94 -13.62
C GLU A 338 -26.59 0.87 -14.43
N LYS A 339 -26.59 1.32 -15.68
CA LYS A 339 -27.77 1.24 -16.56
C LYS A 339 -28.15 -0.20 -16.92
N ILE A 340 -27.18 -1.13 -16.86
CA ILE A 340 -27.41 -2.55 -17.17
C ILE A 340 -27.53 -3.43 -15.91
N LEU A 341 -27.60 -2.83 -14.72
CA LEU A 341 -27.90 -3.53 -13.46
C LEU A 341 -29.39 -3.83 -13.29
N ILE A 342 -30.27 -3.16 -14.04
CA ILE A 342 -31.70 -3.46 -14.04
C ILE A 342 -31.87 -4.92 -14.49
N PRO A 343 -32.51 -5.80 -13.70
CA PRO A 343 -32.60 -7.22 -14.00
C PRO A 343 -33.15 -7.43 -15.39
N ILE A 344 -32.44 -8.22 -16.19
CA ILE A 344 -33.07 -8.85 -17.35
C ILE A 344 -34.11 -9.78 -16.75
N GLU A 345 -35.39 -9.42 -16.83
CA GLU A 345 -36.49 -10.27 -16.37
C GLU A 345 -36.24 -11.68 -16.91
N SER A 346 -36.05 -12.64 -15.99
CA SER A 346 -35.91 -14.04 -16.37
C SER A 346 -37.16 -14.43 -17.17
N PRO A 347 -37.01 -15.04 -18.36
CA PRO A 347 -38.15 -15.63 -19.03
C PRO A 347 -38.77 -16.65 -18.08
N LYS A 348 -40.07 -16.51 -17.82
CA LYS A 348 -40.88 -17.47 -17.06
C LYS A 348 -40.92 -18.83 -17.73
#